data_AF-A0A242CYB8-F1
#
_entry.id   AF-A0A242CYB8-F1
#
_cell.length_a   1.000
_cell.length_b   1.000
_cell.length_c   1.000
_cell.angle_alpha   90.00
_cell.angle_beta   90.00
_cell.angle_gamma   90.00
#
_symmetry.space_group_name_H-M   'P 1'
#
loop_
_entity.id
_entity.type
_entity.pdbx_description
1 polymer ?
#
loop_
_entity_poly.entity_id
_entity_poly.type
_entity_poly.pdbx_seq_one_letter_code
_entity_poly.pdbx_strand_id
1 'polypeptide(L)' 'MIMKINKSKAITDAVISTARMEGIEEVALRMIKMNLPMELIVEATGLDLETIKKIESEHK' A
#
# COMPACT_ATOMS: atom_id res chain seq x y z
N MET A 1 -27.01 0.70 -26.39
CA MET A 1 -26.87 -0.04 -25.11
C MET A 1 -26.04 0.84 -24.18
N ILE A 2 -26.64 1.43 -23.15
CA ILE A 2 -25.90 2.32 -22.23
C ILE A 2 -25.59 1.51 -20.98
N MET A 3 -24.31 1.18 -20.80
CA MET A 3 -23.79 0.45 -19.65
C MET A 3 -23.96 1.34 -18.41
N LYS A 4 -24.92 1.01 -17.54
CA LYS A 4 -25.13 1.72 -16.26
C LYS A 4 -24.02 1.29 -15.30
N ILE A 5 -22.92 2.03 -15.28
CA ILE A 5 -21.88 1.85 -14.26
C ILE A 5 -22.49 2.22 -12.90
N ASN A 6 -22.57 1.25 -12.00
CA ASN A 6 -22.97 1.47 -10.61
C ASN A 6 -21.86 2.26 -9.90
N LYS A 7 -21.92 3.59 -9.96
CA LYS A 7 -20.92 4.51 -9.41
C LYS A 7 -20.61 4.23 -7.93
N SER A 8 -21.61 3.83 -7.14
CA SER A 8 -21.41 3.51 -5.71
C SER A 8 -20.48 2.32 -5.50
N LYS A 9 -20.59 1.27 -6.33
CA LYS A 9 -19.73 0.08 -6.21
C LYS A 9 -18.27 0.40 -6.57
N ALA A 10 -18.07 1.18 -7.62
CA ALA A 10 -16.73 1.61 -8.05
C ALA A 10 -16.03 2.49 -6.98
N ILE A 11 -16.77 3.35 -6.29
CA ILE A 11 -16.23 4.16 -5.18
C ILE A 11 -15.87 3.27 -3.99
N THR A 12 -16.76 2.35 -3.59
CA THR A 12 -16.49 1.45 -2.46
C THR A 12 -15.27 0.55 -2.72
N ASP A 13 -15.14 -0.01 -3.92
CA ASP A 13 -13.95 -0.82 -4.29
C ASP A 13 -12.67 0.03 -4.26
N ALA A 14 -12.72 1.27 -4.73
CA ALA A 14 -11.57 2.18 -4.66
C ALA A 14 -11.18 2.54 -3.22
N VAL A 15 -12.15 2.85 -2.35
CA VAL A 15 -11.90 3.17 -0.93
C VAL A 15 -11.31 1.97 -0.20
N ILE A 16 -11.83 0.76 -0.43
CA ILE A 16 -11.29 -0.47 0.16
C ILE A 16 -9.87 -0.74 -0.35
N SER A 17 -9.61 -0.49 -1.63
CA SER A 17 -8.27 -0.61 -2.21
C SER A 17 -7.29 0.39 -1.59
N THR A 18 -7.69 1.64 -1.36
CA THR A 18 -6.86 2.66 -0.73
C THR A 18 -6.60 2.33 0.74
N ALA A 19 -7.63 1.97 1.51
CA ALA A 19 -7.47 1.58 2.91
C ALA A 19 -6.55 0.36 3.10
N ARG A 20 -6.58 -0.59 2.16
CA ARG A 20 -5.66 -1.73 2.15
C ARG A 20 -4.22 -1.28 1.86
N MET A 21 -4.02 -0.36 0.92
CA MET A 21 -2.68 0.20 0.64
C MET A 21 -2.13 0.97 1.84
N GLU A 22 -2.93 1.84 2.48
CA GLU A 22 -2.53 2.57 3.70
C GLU A 22 -2.10 1.62 4.84
N GLY A 23 -2.83 0.52 5.04
CA GLY A 23 -2.45 -0.49 6.04
C GLY A 23 -1.15 -1.22 5.71
N ILE A 24 -0.85 -1.45 4.42
CA ILE A 24 0.39 -2.12 3.99
C ILE A 24 1.59 -1.17 4.14
N GLU A 25 1.41 0.12 3.83
CA GLU A 25 2.45 1.15 4.01
C GLU A 25 2.82 1.33 5.50
N GLU A 26 1.84 1.33 6.41
CA GLU A 26 2.11 1.36 7.84
C GLU A 26 2.91 0.15 8.31
N VAL A 27 2.59 -1.04 7.81
CA VAL A 27 3.33 -2.27 8.13
C VAL A 27 4.76 -2.19 7.61
N ALA A 28 4.95 -1.74 6.37
CA ALA A 28 6.28 -1.52 5.79
C ALA A 28 7.12 -0.54 6.62
N LEU A 29 6.52 0.59 7.04
CA LEU A 29 7.18 1.58 7.89
C LEU A 29 7.59 1.01 9.25
N ARG A 30 6.73 0.21 9.89
CA ARG A 30 7.08 -0.47 11.15
C ARG A 30 8.24 -1.42 10.96
N MET A 31 8.27 -2.16 9.86
CA MET A 31 9.35 -3.08 9.53
C MET A 31 10.68 -2.34 9.27
N ILE A 32 10.64 -1.21 8.58
CA ILE A 32 11.80 -0.31 8.39
C ILE A 32 12.31 0.18 9.75
N LYS A 33 11.42 0.62 10.65
CA LYS A 33 11.78 1.08 12.01
C LYS A 33 12.37 -0.04 12.88
N MET A 34 12.00 -1.29 12.62
CA MET A 34 12.61 -2.48 13.24
C MET A 34 13.96 -2.85 12.61
N ASN A 35 14.43 -2.09 11.62
CA ASN A 35 15.68 -2.29 10.90
C ASN A 35 15.74 -3.64 10.17
N LEU A 36 14.58 -4.11 9.67
CA LEU A 36 14.47 -5.34 8.89
C LEU A 36 15.08 -5.15 7.48
N PRO A 37 15.62 -6.23 6.88
CA PRO A 37 16.17 -6.16 5.52
C PRO A 37 15.06 -5.86 4.50
N MET A 38 15.34 -4.96 3.56
CA MET A 38 14.35 -4.52 2.56
C MET A 38 13.75 -5.68 1.75
N GLU A 39 14.53 -6.72 1.44
CA GLU A 39 14.04 -7.91 0.73
C GLU A 39 12.88 -8.60 1.47
N LEU A 40 12.97 -8.71 2.79
CA LEU A 40 11.90 -9.28 3.63
C LEU A 40 10.67 -8.37 3.66
N ILE A 41 10.88 -7.05 3.64
CA ILE A 41 9.79 -6.08 3.63
C ILE A 41 9.03 -6.18 2.30
N VAL A 42 9.74 -6.27 1.17
CA VAL A 42 9.15 -6.51 -0.17
C VAL A 42 8.32 -7.78 -0.17
N GLU A 43 8.87 -8.89 0.33
CA GLU A 43 8.19 -10.18 0.36
C GLU A 43 6.93 -10.15 1.25
N ALA A 44 7.01 -9.55 2.44
CA ALA A 44 5.92 -9.54 3.40
C ALA A 44 4.79 -8.57 3.04
N THR A 45 5.12 -7.44 2.40
CA THR A 45 4.16 -6.37 2.07
C THR A 45 3.68 -6.44 0.63
N GLY A 46 4.44 -7.10 -0.25
CA GLY A 46 4.22 -7.10 -1.70
C GLY A 46 4.49 -5.74 -2.34
N LEU A 47 5.12 -4.79 -1.62
CA LEU A 47 5.48 -3.48 -2.14
C LEU A 47 6.80 -3.54 -2.89
N ASP A 48 6.92 -2.76 -3.95
CA ASP A 48 8.17 -2.57 -4.66
C ASP A 48 9.22 -1.86 -3.80
N LEU A 49 10.49 -2.17 -4.08
CA LEU A 49 11.65 -1.53 -3.46
C LEU A 49 11.62 0.00 -3.56
N GLU A 50 11.10 0.54 -4.67
CA GLU A 50 10.98 1.98 -4.88
C GLU A 50 9.96 2.61 -3.92
N THR A 51 8.82 1.96 -3.72
CA THR A 51 7.79 2.37 -2.76
C THR A 51 8.31 2.33 -1.33
N ILE A 52 9.01 1.25 -0.95
CA ILE A 52 9.61 1.10 0.38
C ILE A 52 10.65 2.19 0.65
N LYS A 53 11.52 2.50 -0.32
CA LYS A 53 12.49 3.61 -0.21
C LYS A 53 11.82 4.96 -0.08
N LYS A 54 10.71 5.17 -0.80
CA LYS A 54 9.92 6.40 -0.68
C LYS A 54 9.33 6.54 0.72
N ILE A 55 8.74 5.47 1.26
CA ILE A 55 8.21 5.43 2.63
C ILE A 55 9.32 5.73 3.65
N GLU A 56 10.48 5.10 3.51
CA GLU A 56 11.66 5.36 4.36
C GLU A 56 12.08 6.83 4.28
N SER A 57 12.17 7.40 3.07
CA SER A 57 12.59 8.78 2.86
C SER A 57 11.57 9.82 3.35
N GLU A 58 10.27 9.53 3.25
CA GLU A 58 9.20 10.44 3.70
C GLU A 58 9.04 10.46 5.22
N HIS A 59 9.52 9.42 5.92
CA HIS A 59 9.39 9.26 7.38
C HIS A 59 10.73 9.28 8.13
N LYS A 60 11.81 9.71 7.47
CA LYS A 60 13.15 9.88 8.05
C LYS A 60 13.27 11.21 8.80
#